data_AF-A0A7T7S2C2-F1
#
_entry.id   AF-A0A7T7S2C2-F1
#
_cell.length_a   1.000
_cell.length_b   1.000
_cell.length_c   1.000
_cell.angle_alpha   90.00
_cell.angle_beta   90.00
_cell.angle_gamma   90.00
#
_symmetry.space_group_name_H-M   'P 1'
#
loop_
_entity.id
_entity.type
_entity.pdbx_description
1 polymer ?
#
loop_
_entity_poly.entity_id
_entity_poly.type
_entity_poly.pdbx_seq_one_letter_code
_entity_poly.pdbx_strand_id
1 'polypeptide(L)'
;MSALEPGNPPQEAEAPPRRHLRRLKEVGRLVDARIGGPAGLQEHYLRNDSQGRAALASLRKAASLAPGELPEVWALTAVPVPEHASDSPTWEETAVHTALTLYAVHQQSRTQGMFLPGRGLGHAARELIGPAGEENPSARARFNALVTSATTTELRHHLRSLVSQLRARSIPLDHALLADDLVDFQRPGGARTVRLRWARQYAHLPATDEAAPAATPTSSSPTTTTSEN
;
A
#
# COMPACT_ATOMS: atom_id res chain seq x y z
N MET A 1 -33.76 39.65 40.30
CA MET A 1 -33.92 38.67 39.20
C MET A 1 -32.67 38.75 38.32
N SER A 2 -31.71 37.87 38.54
CA SER A 2 -30.57 37.66 37.63
C SER A 2 -30.47 36.16 37.39
N ALA A 3 -30.61 35.77 36.12
CA ALA A 3 -30.64 34.40 35.65
C ALA A 3 -29.23 33.78 35.69
N LEU A 4 -29.14 32.51 36.09
CA LEU A 4 -27.97 31.66 35.88
C LEU A 4 -27.87 31.29 34.40
N GLU A 5 -26.75 31.62 33.76
CA GLU A 5 -26.32 31.03 32.48
C GLU A 5 -25.93 29.55 32.70
N PRO A 6 -26.41 28.59 31.88
CA PRO A 6 -25.97 27.20 31.97
C PRO A 6 -24.62 27.02 31.30
N GLY A 7 -23.66 26.45 32.04
CA GLY A 7 -22.33 26.10 31.54
C GLY A 7 -22.39 25.14 30.34
N ASN A 8 -21.64 25.48 29.31
CA ASN A 8 -21.41 24.68 28.11
C ASN A 8 -20.84 23.30 28.50
N PRO A 9 -21.37 22.17 28.00
CA PRO A 9 -20.81 20.85 28.31
C PRO A 9 -19.40 20.70 27.70
N PRO A 10 -18.52 19.90 28.33
CA PRO A 10 -17.18 19.64 27.81
C PRO A 10 -17.27 18.96 26.45
N GLN A 11 -16.56 19.51 25.45
CA GLN A 11 -16.37 18.88 24.15
C GLN A 11 -15.81 17.47 24.35
N GLU A 12 -16.61 16.46 24.00
CA GLU A 12 -16.15 15.08 23.86
C GLU A 12 -14.96 15.09 22.91
N ALA A 13 -13.78 14.78 23.44
CA ALA A 13 -12.58 14.59 22.64
C ALA A 13 -12.86 13.51 21.59
N GLU A 14 -12.96 13.96 20.33
CA GLU A 14 -13.25 13.11 19.18
C GLU A 14 -12.23 11.96 19.15
N ALA A 15 -12.73 10.74 19.32
CA ALA A 15 -11.89 9.55 19.37
C ALA A 15 -11.06 9.47 18.08
N PRO A 16 -9.74 9.17 18.15
CA PRO A 16 -8.88 9.18 16.98
C PRO A 16 -9.44 8.26 15.89
N PRO A 17 -9.31 8.63 14.61
CA PRO A 17 -9.86 7.86 13.50
C PRO A 17 -9.39 6.41 13.63
N ARG A 18 -10.36 5.49 13.61
CA ARG A 18 -10.11 4.05 13.76
C ARG A 18 -9.12 3.63 12.67
N ARG A 19 -7.84 3.53 13.02
CA ARG A 19 -6.81 2.90 12.19
C ARG A 19 -7.39 1.54 11.81
N HIS A 20 -7.75 1.35 10.55
CA HIS A 20 -8.15 0.04 10.05
C HIS A 20 -7.04 -0.93 10.45
N LEU A 21 -7.31 -1.75 11.46
CA LEU A 21 -6.29 -2.58 12.08
C LEU A 21 -5.67 -3.43 10.97
N ARG A 22 -4.37 -3.23 10.74
CA ARG A 22 -3.56 -3.98 9.79
C ARG A 22 -3.56 -5.46 10.23
N ARG A 23 -4.60 -6.20 9.85
CA ARG A 23 -4.82 -7.59 10.27
C ARG A 23 -4.20 -8.53 9.25
N LEU A 24 -2.91 -8.79 9.43
CA LEU A 24 -2.18 -9.76 8.62
C LEU A 24 -2.53 -11.19 9.02
N LYS A 25 -2.70 -12.06 8.02
CA LYS A 25 -2.75 -13.51 8.19
C LYS A 25 -1.31 -14.05 8.18
N GLU A 26 -1.17 -15.36 8.03
CA GLU A 26 0.14 -16.02 8.08
C GLU A 26 1.08 -15.58 6.96
N VAL A 27 0.60 -15.59 5.71
CA VAL A 27 1.37 -15.18 4.53
C VAL A 27 1.75 -13.71 4.58
N GLY A 28 0.82 -12.83 4.96
CA GLY A 28 1.10 -11.42 5.18
C GLY A 28 2.16 -11.20 6.25
N ARG A 29 2.08 -11.89 7.42
CA ARG A 29 3.11 -11.79 8.47
C ARG A 29 4.48 -12.23 7.99
N LEU A 30 4.55 -13.28 7.17
CA LEU A 30 5.80 -13.77 6.58
C LEU A 30 6.42 -12.73 5.63
N VAL A 31 5.61 -12.14 4.75
CA VAL A 31 6.07 -11.09 3.81
C VAL A 31 6.46 -9.82 4.56
N ASP A 32 5.71 -9.44 5.60
CA ASP A 32 6.03 -8.31 6.47
C ASP A 32 7.39 -8.47 7.13
N ALA A 33 7.66 -9.63 7.72
CA ALA A 33 8.95 -9.92 8.35
C ALA A 33 10.10 -9.88 7.33
N ARG A 34 9.89 -10.41 6.13
CA ARG A 34 10.92 -10.44 5.06
C ARG A 34 11.22 -9.08 4.47
N ILE A 35 10.22 -8.22 4.31
CA ILE A 35 10.42 -6.90 3.72
C ILE A 35 10.78 -5.86 4.79
N GLY A 36 9.97 -5.76 5.84
CA GLY A 36 10.00 -4.70 6.84
C GLY A 36 10.58 -5.07 8.21
N GLY A 37 11.03 -6.31 8.42
CA GLY A 37 11.70 -6.70 9.66
C GLY A 37 13.03 -5.96 9.88
N PRO A 38 13.64 -6.04 11.09
CA PRO A 38 14.90 -5.36 11.41
C PRO A 38 16.09 -5.72 10.49
N ALA A 39 16.07 -6.93 9.94
CA ALA A 39 16.98 -7.44 8.92
C ALA A 39 16.23 -7.73 7.60
N GLY A 40 15.16 -6.99 7.33
CA GLY A 40 14.32 -7.13 6.15
C GLY A 40 14.95 -6.51 4.90
N LEU A 41 14.45 -6.91 3.74
CA LEU A 41 14.93 -6.46 2.43
C LEU A 41 14.96 -4.93 2.29
N GLN A 42 13.96 -4.23 2.85
CA GLN A 42 13.91 -2.77 2.76
C GLN A 42 15.07 -2.14 3.52
N GLU A 43 15.32 -2.58 4.74
CA GLU A 43 16.37 -2.00 5.57
C GLU A 43 17.77 -2.23 4.97
N HIS A 44 18.06 -3.45 4.53
CA HIS A 44 19.32 -3.76 3.86
C HIS A 44 19.51 -2.91 2.59
N TYR A 45 18.46 -2.75 1.78
CA TYR A 45 18.55 -1.95 0.56
C TYR A 45 18.75 -0.45 0.84
N LEU A 46 18.04 0.10 1.82
CA LEU A 46 18.15 1.52 2.19
C LEU A 46 19.51 1.86 2.81
N ARG A 47 20.14 0.91 3.51
CA ARG A 47 21.54 1.02 3.98
C ARG A 47 22.57 0.85 2.86
N ASN A 48 22.14 0.65 1.62
CA ASN A 48 22.98 0.37 0.46
C ASN A 48 23.90 -0.85 0.66
N ASP A 49 23.42 -1.86 1.40
CA ASP A 49 24.12 -3.11 1.61
C ASP A 49 24.15 -3.93 0.30
N SER A 50 25.31 -4.53 0.02
CA SER A 50 25.52 -5.37 -1.15
C SER A 50 24.59 -6.59 -1.16
N GLN A 51 24.34 -7.19 0.00
CA GLN A 51 23.44 -8.35 0.12
C GLN A 51 21.99 -7.97 -0.21
N GLY A 52 21.50 -6.85 0.34
CA GLY A 52 20.14 -6.35 0.05
C GLY A 52 19.94 -6.02 -1.43
N ARG A 53 20.93 -5.37 -2.05
CA ARG A 53 20.90 -5.06 -3.49
C ARG A 53 20.89 -6.31 -4.36
N ALA A 54 21.71 -7.31 -4.01
CA ALA A 54 21.77 -8.58 -4.73
C ALA A 54 20.44 -9.35 -4.61
N ALA A 55 19.87 -9.43 -3.41
CA ALA A 55 18.58 -10.08 -3.16
C ALA A 55 17.46 -9.43 -3.99
N LEU A 56 17.35 -8.09 -4.00
CA LEU A 56 16.34 -7.41 -4.83
C LEU A 56 16.62 -7.57 -6.33
N ALA A 57 17.88 -7.67 -6.76
CA ALA A 57 18.20 -7.94 -8.16
C ALA A 57 17.72 -9.34 -8.59
N SER A 58 17.94 -10.37 -7.77
CA SER A 58 17.45 -11.72 -8.04
C SER A 58 15.91 -11.76 -8.07
N LEU A 59 15.24 -11.12 -7.11
CA LEU A 59 13.78 -11.03 -7.10
C LEU A 59 13.21 -10.31 -8.35
N ARG A 60 13.88 -9.26 -8.84
CA ARG A 60 13.46 -8.60 -10.09
C ARG A 60 13.57 -9.53 -11.30
N LYS A 61 14.63 -10.35 -11.39
CA LYS A 61 14.76 -11.36 -12.46
C LYS A 61 13.60 -12.36 -12.43
N ALA A 62 13.15 -12.73 -11.24
CA ALA A 62 12.04 -13.66 -11.02
C ALA A 62 10.62 -13.07 -11.26
N ALA A 63 10.48 -11.75 -11.49
CA ALA A 63 9.17 -11.09 -11.51
C ALA A 63 8.22 -11.56 -12.62
N SER A 64 8.76 -12.13 -13.71
CA SER A 64 7.97 -12.70 -14.81
C SER A 64 7.95 -14.23 -14.78
N LEU A 65 8.63 -14.85 -13.82
CA LEU A 65 8.76 -16.30 -13.67
C LEU A 65 7.72 -16.83 -12.68
N ALA A 66 7.41 -18.12 -12.79
CA ALA A 66 6.62 -18.86 -11.81
C ALA A 66 7.46 -19.17 -10.54
N PRO A 67 6.81 -19.45 -9.40
CA PRO A 67 7.49 -20.00 -8.23
C PRO A 67 8.29 -21.25 -8.62
N GLY A 68 9.50 -21.39 -8.09
CA GLY A 68 10.37 -22.55 -8.36
C GLY A 68 11.28 -22.42 -9.59
N GLU A 69 11.03 -21.52 -10.54
CA GLU A 69 11.82 -21.44 -11.78
C GLU A 69 13.23 -20.83 -11.61
N LEU A 70 13.44 -19.97 -10.60
CA LEU A 70 14.72 -19.29 -10.38
C LEU A 70 15.33 -19.69 -9.01
N PRO A 71 16.40 -20.51 -8.98
CA PRO A 71 17.01 -20.99 -7.74
C PRO A 71 17.46 -19.89 -6.78
N GLU A 72 17.94 -18.76 -7.30
CA GLU A 72 18.48 -17.65 -6.52
C GLU A 72 17.44 -16.97 -5.61
N VAL A 73 16.14 -17.22 -5.82
CA VAL A 73 15.08 -16.65 -4.98
C VAL A 73 14.39 -17.68 -4.09
N TRP A 74 14.69 -18.97 -4.20
CA TRP A 74 13.99 -20.03 -3.45
C TRP A 74 13.97 -19.79 -1.94
N ALA A 75 15.12 -19.46 -1.36
CA ALA A 75 15.20 -19.17 0.08
C ALA A 75 14.40 -17.92 0.49
N LEU A 76 14.34 -16.91 -0.39
CA LEU A 76 13.61 -15.66 -0.13
C LEU A 76 12.09 -15.88 -0.22
N THR A 77 11.64 -16.69 -1.17
CA THR A 77 10.22 -16.90 -1.45
C THR A 77 9.63 -18.14 -0.80
N ALA A 78 10.44 -18.94 -0.09
CA ALA A 78 10.01 -20.17 0.56
C ALA A 78 8.80 -19.96 1.48
N VAL A 79 7.92 -20.95 1.54
CA VAL A 79 6.84 -21.02 2.52
C VAL A 79 6.78 -22.43 3.09
N PRO A 80 6.20 -22.64 4.29
CA PRO A 80 5.87 -23.99 4.73
C PRO A 80 4.88 -24.63 3.74
N VAL A 81 5.25 -25.77 3.16
CA VAL A 81 4.40 -26.53 2.25
C VAL A 81 4.00 -27.84 2.96
N PRO A 82 2.70 -28.18 3.02
CA PRO A 82 2.27 -29.46 3.60
C PRO A 82 2.80 -30.65 2.80
N GLU A 83 3.11 -31.77 3.48
CA GLU A 83 3.64 -32.99 2.83
C GLU A 83 2.74 -33.57 1.73
N HIS A 84 1.43 -33.27 1.78
CA HIS A 84 0.43 -33.75 0.83
C HIS A 84 0.13 -32.74 -0.30
N ALA A 85 0.90 -31.66 -0.41
CA ALA A 85 0.79 -30.73 -1.52
C ALA A 85 1.15 -31.44 -2.84
N SER A 86 0.55 -30.99 -3.94
CA SER A 86 0.96 -31.46 -5.27
C SER A 86 2.25 -30.77 -5.73
N ASP A 87 2.81 -31.22 -6.85
CA ASP A 87 3.98 -30.59 -7.48
C ASP A 87 3.69 -29.21 -8.10
N SER A 88 2.44 -28.77 -8.07
CA SER A 88 2.08 -27.42 -8.52
C SER A 88 2.24 -26.42 -7.39
N PRO A 89 2.68 -25.18 -7.66
CA PRO A 89 2.80 -24.16 -6.63
C PRO A 89 1.50 -23.97 -5.85
N THR A 90 1.60 -23.99 -4.53
CA THR A 90 0.52 -23.67 -3.61
C THR A 90 0.09 -22.20 -3.78
N TRP A 91 -1.09 -21.86 -3.25
CA TRP A 91 -1.56 -20.47 -3.26
C TRP A 91 -0.63 -19.55 -2.48
N GLU A 92 -0.09 -20.04 -1.37
CA GLU A 92 0.88 -19.40 -0.50
C GLU A 92 2.20 -19.14 -1.23
N GLU A 93 2.77 -20.14 -1.92
CA GLU A 93 3.98 -19.98 -2.74
C GLU A 93 3.78 -18.93 -3.83
N THR A 94 2.65 -19.00 -4.54
CA THR A 94 2.30 -18.04 -5.59
C THR A 94 2.17 -16.61 -5.04
N ALA A 95 1.54 -16.45 -3.89
CA ALA A 95 1.33 -15.16 -3.24
C ALA A 95 2.63 -14.54 -2.73
N VAL A 96 3.46 -15.32 -2.02
CA VAL A 96 4.75 -14.84 -1.47
C VAL A 96 5.72 -14.51 -2.59
N HIS A 97 5.86 -15.37 -3.60
CA HIS A 97 6.70 -15.10 -4.77
C HIS A 97 6.25 -13.81 -5.47
N THR A 98 4.95 -13.67 -5.72
CA THR A 98 4.41 -12.48 -6.38
C THR A 98 4.65 -11.21 -5.55
N ALA A 99 4.37 -11.23 -4.25
CA ALA A 99 4.54 -10.05 -3.39
C ALA A 99 6.00 -9.61 -3.29
N LEU A 100 6.94 -10.54 -3.08
CA LEU A 100 8.36 -10.21 -2.94
C LEU A 100 8.98 -9.73 -4.26
N THR A 101 8.60 -10.32 -5.39
CA THR A 101 9.07 -9.87 -6.71
C THR A 101 8.47 -8.52 -7.09
N LEU A 102 7.19 -8.27 -6.79
CA LEU A 102 6.57 -6.95 -6.96
C LEU A 102 7.23 -5.90 -6.07
N TYR A 103 7.57 -6.24 -4.81
CA TYR A 103 8.31 -5.34 -3.94
C TYR A 103 9.69 -4.98 -4.53
N ALA A 104 10.43 -5.96 -5.02
CA ALA A 104 11.74 -5.71 -5.62
C ALA A 104 11.68 -4.83 -6.88
N VAL A 105 10.60 -4.95 -7.66
CA VAL A 105 10.29 -4.03 -8.78
C VAL A 105 9.88 -2.66 -8.25
N HIS A 106 9.11 -2.58 -7.17
CA HIS A 106 8.64 -1.33 -6.57
C HIS A 106 9.82 -0.50 -6.02
N GLN A 107 10.73 -1.14 -5.28
CA GLN A 107 11.87 -0.49 -4.62
C GLN A 107 12.99 -0.05 -5.57
N GLN A 108 13.00 -0.54 -6.82
CA GLN A 108 14.07 -0.30 -7.78
C GLN A 108 14.34 1.20 -7.99
N SER A 109 15.59 1.63 -7.79
CA SER A 109 16.03 3.01 -7.98
C SER A 109 15.23 4.03 -7.16
N ARG A 110 14.65 3.61 -6.02
CA ARG A 110 14.01 4.47 -5.01
C ARG A 110 14.89 4.53 -3.78
N THR A 111 15.19 5.73 -3.30
CA THR A 111 16.02 5.96 -2.10
C THR A 111 15.19 5.93 -0.82
N GLN A 112 13.88 5.99 -0.94
CA GLN A 112 12.91 5.88 0.14
C GLN A 112 12.20 4.50 0.09
N GLY A 113 11.73 4.03 1.24
CA GLY A 113 11.05 2.74 1.34
C GLY A 113 9.71 2.71 0.59
N MET A 114 9.53 1.73 -0.28
CA MET A 114 8.29 1.52 -1.04
C MET A 114 7.32 0.53 -0.39
N PHE A 115 7.74 -0.10 0.70
CA PHE A 115 6.87 -0.86 1.58
C PHE A 115 6.45 0.00 2.77
N LEU A 116 5.14 0.22 2.90
CA LEU A 116 4.54 0.96 4.00
C LEU A 116 3.36 0.18 4.61
N PRO A 117 3.52 -0.35 5.83
CA PRO A 117 2.44 -0.98 6.59
C PRO A 117 1.16 -0.14 6.63
N GLY A 118 0.02 -0.76 6.32
CA GLY A 118 -1.30 -0.14 6.32
C GLY A 118 -1.70 0.55 5.01
N ARG A 119 -0.76 0.78 4.08
CA ARG A 119 -1.06 1.39 2.76
C ARG A 119 -1.57 0.35 1.77
N GLY A 120 -2.82 -0.08 1.91
CA GLY A 120 -3.44 -1.09 1.04
C GLY A 120 -3.58 -0.66 -0.44
N LEU A 121 -3.79 -1.65 -1.33
CA LEU A 121 -3.81 -1.46 -2.78
C LEU A 121 -4.84 -0.43 -3.27
N GLY A 122 -6.05 -0.42 -2.69
CA GLY A 122 -7.08 0.53 -3.09
C GLY A 122 -6.71 1.99 -2.77
N HIS A 123 -6.07 2.24 -1.62
CA HIS A 123 -5.59 3.57 -1.25
C HIS A 123 -4.46 4.03 -2.17
N ALA A 124 -3.48 3.15 -2.43
CA ALA A 124 -2.37 3.45 -3.34
C ALA A 124 -2.87 3.71 -4.77
N ALA A 125 -3.88 2.96 -5.22
CA ALA A 125 -4.52 3.20 -6.51
C ALA A 125 -5.29 4.52 -6.54
N ARG A 126 -6.03 4.89 -5.48
CA ARG A 126 -6.73 6.18 -5.40
C ARG A 126 -5.77 7.35 -5.49
N GLU A 127 -4.65 7.29 -4.76
CA GLU A 127 -3.59 8.29 -4.84
C GLU A 127 -2.95 8.34 -6.23
N LEU A 128 -2.65 7.18 -6.83
CA LEU A 128 -2.05 7.12 -8.17
C LEU A 128 -2.94 7.72 -9.25
N ILE A 129 -4.25 7.53 -9.12
CA ILE A 129 -5.21 8.00 -10.11
C ILE A 129 -5.56 9.47 -9.89
N GLY A 130 -5.59 9.94 -8.64
CA GLY A 130 -5.87 11.34 -8.33
C GLY A 130 -7.37 11.65 -8.14
N PRO A 131 -7.69 12.92 -7.84
CA PRO A 131 -9.04 13.38 -7.56
C PRO A 131 -9.90 13.44 -8.83
N ALA A 132 -11.22 13.56 -8.64
CA ALA A 132 -12.14 13.75 -9.76
C ALA A 132 -11.82 15.08 -10.47
N GLY A 133 -11.72 15.04 -11.80
CA GLY A 133 -11.33 16.19 -12.64
C GLY A 133 -9.87 16.20 -13.07
N GLU A 134 -8.98 15.53 -12.33
CA GLU A 134 -7.54 15.44 -12.63
C GLU A 134 -7.07 13.97 -12.69
N GLU A 135 -7.99 13.07 -13.02
CA GLU A 135 -7.68 11.65 -13.01
C GLU A 135 -6.61 11.29 -14.03
N ASN A 136 -5.64 10.47 -13.63
CA ASN A 136 -4.71 9.85 -14.54
C ASN A 136 -5.41 8.72 -15.32
N PRO A 137 -5.69 8.87 -16.63
CA PRO A 137 -6.48 7.88 -17.37
C PRO A 137 -5.75 6.55 -17.54
N SER A 138 -4.41 6.61 -17.63
CA SER A 138 -3.58 5.40 -17.68
C SER A 138 -3.74 4.61 -16.38
N ALA A 139 -3.52 5.23 -15.22
CA ALA A 139 -3.67 4.60 -13.92
C ALA A 139 -5.09 4.05 -13.71
N ARG A 140 -6.12 4.82 -14.09
CA ARG A 140 -7.53 4.41 -14.07
C ARG A 140 -7.74 3.11 -14.84
N ALA A 141 -7.29 3.07 -16.08
CA ALA A 141 -7.43 1.88 -16.92
C ALA A 141 -6.68 0.66 -16.35
N ARG A 142 -5.50 0.85 -15.75
CA ARG A 142 -4.71 -0.26 -15.19
C ARG A 142 -5.33 -0.80 -13.90
N PHE A 143 -5.87 0.09 -13.06
CA PHE A 143 -6.64 -0.33 -11.89
C PHE A 143 -7.92 -1.06 -12.30
N ASN A 144 -8.65 -0.57 -13.31
CA ASN A 144 -9.83 -1.24 -13.85
C ASN A 144 -9.50 -2.65 -14.35
N ALA A 145 -8.45 -2.81 -15.16
CA ALA A 145 -8.01 -4.12 -15.65
C ALA A 145 -7.64 -5.08 -14.51
N LEU A 146 -6.99 -4.56 -13.46
CA LEU A 146 -6.65 -5.32 -12.26
C LEU A 146 -7.91 -5.82 -11.51
N VAL A 147 -8.90 -4.96 -11.29
CA VAL A 147 -10.13 -5.37 -10.58
C VAL A 147 -11.04 -6.26 -11.43
N THR A 148 -10.88 -6.27 -12.75
CA THR A 148 -11.61 -7.17 -13.66
C THR A 148 -10.90 -8.49 -13.94
N SER A 149 -9.64 -8.67 -13.49
CA SER A 149 -8.85 -9.88 -13.74
C SER A 149 -9.60 -11.13 -13.28
N ALA A 150 -9.77 -12.12 -14.14
CA ALA A 150 -10.48 -13.36 -13.84
C ALA A 150 -9.56 -14.45 -13.29
N THR A 151 -8.27 -14.40 -13.64
CA THR A 151 -7.27 -15.41 -13.26
C THR A 151 -6.12 -14.80 -12.45
N THR A 152 -5.42 -15.64 -11.69
CA THR A 152 -4.21 -15.25 -10.95
C THR A 152 -3.10 -14.76 -11.89
N THR A 153 -2.97 -15.36 -13.07
CA THR A 153 -1.98 -14.96 -14.09
C THR A 153 -2.26 -13.55 -14.61
N GLU A 154 -3.51 -13.24 -14.96
CA GLU A 154 -3.93 -11.88 -15.34
C GLU A 154 -3.68 -10.89 -14.21
N LEU A 155 -4.10 -11.24 -12.99
CA LEU A 155 -3.93 -10.39 -11.82
C LEU A 155 -2.45 -10.03 -11.60
N ARG A 156 -1.54 -11.03 -11.63
CA ARG A 156 -0.09 -10.82 -11.54
C ARG A 156 0.43 -9.91 -12.64
N HIS A 157 -0.04 -10.11 -13.87
CA HIS A 157 0.34 -9.26 -15.00
C HIS A 157 -0.04 -7.80 -14.76
N HIS A 158 -1.29 -7.53 -14.38
CA HIS A 158 -1.79 -6.17 -14.14
C HIS A 158 -1.16 -5.54 -12.89
N LEU A 159 -0.89 -6.31 -11.83
CA LEU A 159 -0.19 -5.84 -10.64
C LEU A 159 1.21 -5.30 -10.97
N ARG A 160 2.00 -6.00 -11.81
CA ARG A 160 3.33 -5.50 -12.23
C ARG A 160 3.24 -4.15 -12.94
N SER A 161 2.23 -3.98 -13.79
CA SER A 161 1.99 -2.72 -14.51
C SER A 161 1.59 -1.60 -13.55
N LEU A 162 0.68 -1.87 -12.60
CA LEU A 162 0.26 -0.91 -11.58
C LEU A 162 1.42 -0.52 -10.66
N VAL A 163 2.16 -1.50 -10.13
CA VAL A 163 3.32 -1.27 -9.26
C VAL A 163 4.42 -0.46 -9.95
N SER A 164 4.62 -0.65 -11.25
CA SER A 164 5.56 0.18 -12.02
C SER A 164 5.13 1.66 -12.07
N GLN A 165 3.82 1.93 -12.12
CA GLN A 165 3.28 3.30 -12.04
C GLN A 165 3.36 3.88 -10.63
N LEU A 166 3.08 3.07 -9.60
CA LEU A 166 3.27 3.46 -8.19
C LEU A 166 4.72 3.87 -7.93
N ARG A 167 5.68 3.05 -8.39
CA ARG A 167 7.12 3.35 -8.32
C ARG A 167 7.46 4.69 -8.97
N ALA A 168 6.95 4.93 -10.18
CA ALA A 168 7.24 6.14 -10.93
C ALA A 168 6.82 7.41 -10.17
N ARG A 169 5.77 7.31 -9.33
CA ARG A 169 5.27 8.39 -8.47
C ARG A 169 5.69 8.27 -7.01
N SER A 170 6.56 7.31 -6.67
CA SER A 170 7.02 7.09 -5.29
C SER A 170 5.88 6.80 -4.28
N ILE A 171 4.79 6.19 -4.74
CA ILE A 171 3.63 5.87 -3.90
C ILE A 171 3.84 4.51 -3.24
N PRO A 172 3.97 4.42 -1.90
CA PRO A 172 4.26 3.16 -1.24
C PRO A 172 3.04 2.22 -1.19
N LEU A 173 3.31 0.93 -0.95
CA LEU A 173 2.29 -0.12 -0.90
C LEU A 173 2.59 -1.13 0.22
N ASP A 174 1.57 -1.55 0.96
CA ASP A 174 1.67 -2.67 1.90
C ASP A 174 1.64 -4.00 1.14
N HIS A 175 2.83 -4.45 0.74
CA HIS A 175 3.02 -5.74 0.05
C HIS A 175 2.65 -6.95 0.91
N ALA A 176 2.58 -6.82 2.24
CA ALA A 176 2.16 -7.89 3.13
C ALA A 176 0.64 -8.07 3.09
N LEU A 177 -0.12 -6.97 3.10
CA LEU A 177 -1.57 -7.04 2.83
C LEU A 177 -1.85 -7.57 1.43
N LEU A 178 -1.06 -7.16 0.43
CA LEU A 178 -1.19 -7.68 -0.93
C LEU A 178 -0.94 -9.19 -0.97
N ALA A 179 -0.01 -9.73 -0.19
CA ALA A 179 0.24 -11.16 -0.13
C ALA A 179 -0.97 -11.94 0.40
N ASP A 180 -1.62 -11.45 1.46
CA ASP A 180 -2.87 -12.04 1.96
C ASP A 180 -4.02 -11.92 0.95
N ASP A 181 -4.12 -10.78 0.26
CA ASP A 181 -5.09 -10.57 -0.82
C ASP A 181 -4.88 -11.57 -1.96
N LEU A 182 -3.63 -11.90 -2.31
CA LEU A 182 -3.29 -12.86 -3.36
C LEU A 182 -3.67 -14.30 -2.98
N VAL A 183 -3.48 -14.70 -1.73
CA VAL A 183 -3.98 -16.00 -1.25
C VAL A 183 -5.50 -16.03 -1.29
N ASP A 184 -6.15 -14.99 -0.77
CA ASP A 184 -7.61 -14.92 -0.76
C ASP A 184 -8.19 -14.94 -2.17
N PHE A 185 -7.56 -14.25 -3.13
CA PHE A 185 -8.03 -14.17 -4.51
C PHE A 185 -8.10 -15.54 -5.20
N GLN A 186 -7.16 -16.43 -4.88
CA GLN A 186 -7.06 -17.78 -5.46
C GLN A 186 -8.13 -18.74 -4.92
N ARG A 187 -8.75 -18.43 -3.78
CA ARG A 187 -9.78 -19.27 -3.17
C ARG A 187 -11.11 -19.17 -3.93
N PRO A 188 -11.94 -20.23 -3.94
CA PRO A 188 -13.29 -20.17 -4.50
C PRO A 188 -14.09 -18.98 -3.94
N GLY A 189 -14.58 -18.11 -4.84
CA GLY A 189 -15.32 -16.89 -4.48
C GLY A 189 -14.48 -15.75 -3.87
N GLY A 190 -13.19 -15.97 -3.63
CA GLY A 190 -12.32 -15.03 -2.94
C GLY A 190 -12.02 -13.75 -3.72
N ALA A 191 -11.97 -13.82 -5.06
CA ALA A 191 -11.82 -12.65 -5.93
C ALA A 191 -12.87 -11.56 -5.65
N ARG A 192 -14.14 -11.93 -5.39
CA ARG A 192 -15.20 -10.98 -5.04
C ARG A 192 -14.89 -10.26 -3.72
N THR A 193 -14.45 -11.02 -2.71
CA THR A 193 -14.11 -10.49 -1.38
C THR A 193 -12.93 -9.54 -1.43
N VAL A 194 -11.88 -9.90 -2.19
CA VAL A 194 -10.68 -9.08 -2.36
C VAL A 194 -11.01 -7.77 -3.10
N ARG A 195 -11.76 -7.86 -4.21
CA ARG A 195 -12.19 -6.66 -4.96
C ARG A 195 -13.04 -5.72 -4.09
N LEU A 196 -13.93 -6.26 -3.24
CA LEU A 196 -14.72 -5.45 -2.31
C LEU A 196 -13.83 -4.76 -1.26
N ARG A 197 -12.79 -5.43 -0.77
CA ARG A 197 -11.78 -4.84 0.14
C ARG A 197 -11.06 -3.68 -0.54
N TRP A 198 -10.58 -3.87 -1.77
CA TRP A 198 -9.92 -2.82 -2.54
C TRP A 198 -10.87 -1.67 -2.88
N ALA A 199 -12.12 -1.94 -3.24
CA ALA A 199 -13.13 -0.91 -3.52
C ALA A 199 -13.41 -0.03 -2.28
N ARG A 200 -13.50 -0.64 -1.10
CA ARG A 200 -13.64 0.09 0.17
C ARG A 200 -12.42 0.97 0.44
N GLN A 201 -11.21 0.42 0.32
CA GLN A 201 -9.96 1.20 0.44
C GLN A 201 -9.90 2.35 -0.58
N TYR A 202 -10.35 2.10 -1.81
CA TYR A 202 -10.34 3.08 -2.89
C TYR A 202 -11.31 4.25 -2.63
N ALA A 203 -12.48 3.97 -2.06
CA ALA A 203 -13.49 4.97 -1.72
C ALA A 203 -13.09 5.84 -0.51
N HIS A 204 -12.28 5.31 0.39
CA HIS A 204 -11.78 6.07 1.54
C HIS A 204 -10.57 6.89 1.11
N LEU A 205 -10.74 8.21 1.02
CA LEU A 205 -9.60 9.10 1.10
C LEU A 205 -9.21 9.15 2.58
N PRO A 206 -7.99 8.74 2.98
CA PRO A 206 -7.48 9.23 4.25
C PRO A 206 -7.54 10.76 4.11
N ALA A 207 -8.21 11.44 5.05
CA ALA A 207 -8.01 12.86 5.20
C ALA A 207 -6.50 13.05 5.25
N THR A 208 -5.95 13.73 4.24
CA THR A 208 -4.58 14.21 4.31
C THR A 208 -4.51 14.92 5.65
N ASP A 209 -3.58 14.51 6.50
CA ASP A 209 -3.23 15.25 7.70
C ASP A 209 -2.57 16.55 7.21
N GLU A 210 -3.42 17.42 6.67
CA GLU A 210 -3.11 18.79 6.36
C GLU A 210 -3.06 19.44 7.73
N ALA A 211 -1.86 19.41 8.33
CA ALA A 211 -1.47 20.43 9.29
C ALA A 211 -1.67 21.77 8.57
N ALA A 212 -2.88 22.31 8.72
CA ALA A 212 -3.26 23.62 8.24
C ALA A 212 -2.20 24.62 8.71
N PRO A 213 -1.73 25.54 7.86
CA PRO A 213 -0.95 26.66 8.35
C PRO A 213 -1.86 27.40 9.32
N ALA A 214 -1.39 27.58 10.56
CA ALA A 214 -2.11 28.34 11.57
C ALA A 214 -2.39 29.75 11.03
N ALA A 215 -3.61 29.96 10.52
CA ALA A 215 -4.17 31.26 10.31
C ALA A 215 -4.36 31.88 11.69
N THR A 216 -3.51 32.83 12.05
CA THR A 216 -3.72 33.65 13.23
C THR A 216 -4.82 34.67 12.89
N PRO A 217 -5.88 34.77 13.71
CA PRO A 217 -6.94 35.72 13.46
C PRO A 217 -6.46 37.15 13.73
N THR A 218 -6.85 38.03 12.81
CA THR A 218 -6.78 39.48 12.81
C THR A 218 -7.22 40.10 14.14
N SER A 219 -6.48 41.11 14.59
CA SER A 219 -7.04 42.15 15.48
C SER A 219 -6.89 43.51 14.81
N SER A 220 -8.01 44.03 14.30
CA SER A 220 -8.19 45.43 13.88
C SER A 220 -8.19 46.32 15.13
N SER A 221 -7.70 47.55 15.12
CA SER A 221 -8.39 48.77 14.64
C SER A 221 -7.49 50.01 14.90
N PRO A 222 -7.95 51.26 14.72
CA PRO A 222 -7.86 52.04 13.48
C PRO A 222 -7.03 53.33 13.65
N THR A 223 -6.52 53.91 12.56
CA THR A 223 -6.16 55.34 12.56
C THR A 223 -6.64 56.00 11.28
N THR A 224 -7.72 56.77 11.43
CA THR A 224 -8.12 57.86 10.55
C THR A 224 -7.03 58.94 10.57
N THR A 225 -6.59 59.44 9.42
CA THR A 225 -6.43 60.88 9.16
C THR A 225 -6.36 61.15 7.65
N THR A 226 -7.19 62.10 7.28
CA THR A 226 -7.59 62.69 5.99
C THR A 226 -6.56 63.66 5.37
N SER A 227 -6.65 63.81 4.04
CA SER A 227 -6.21 64.90 3.12
C SER A 227 -4.72 65.25 3.03
N GLU A 228 -4.09 65.23 1.84
CA GLU A 228 -4.28 66.11 0.66
C GLU A 228 -3.77 67.55 0.90
N ASN A 229 -2.52 67.80 0.50
CA ASN A 229 -2.13 68.86 -0.45
C ASN A 229 -0.69 68.61 -0.95
#